data_AF-A0A8X6P762-F1
#
_entry.id   AF-A0A8X6P762-F1
#
_cell.length_a   1.000
_cell.length_b   1.000
_cell.length_c   1.000
_cell.angle_alpha   90.00
_cell.angle_beta   90.00
_cell.angle_gamma   90.00
#
_symmetry.space_group_name_H-M   'P 1'
#
loop_
_entity.id
_entity.type
_entity.pdbx_description
1 polymer ?
#
loop_
_entity_poly.entity_id
_entity_poly.type
_entity_poly.pdbx_seq_one_letter_code
_entity_poly.pdbx_strand_id
1 'polypeptide(L)'
;ENGVEPATAFYGIVGNIRREGPETRIQFSEVAAHPRYGTGSEYDIAVFRTTSPVEMGDRIQAICLPRAGRDFDFVYVQAMGWGATSNGT
;
A
#
# COMPACT_ATOMS: atom_id res chain seq x y z
N GLU A 1 16.59 -15.77 -9.75
CA GLU A 1 15.26 -15.59 -9.15
C GLU A 1 15.33 -14.31 -8.34
N ASN A 2 14.68 -13.26 -8.85
CA ASN A 2 15.14 -11.89 -8.65
C ASN A 2 14.51 -11.26 -7.40
N GLY A 3 15.27 -11.22 -6.29
CA GLY A 3 15.36 -10.09 -5.35
C GLY A 3 14.10 -9.58 -4.63
N VAL A 4 12.96 -10.26 -4.70
CA VAL A 4 11.78 -9.90 -3.90
C VAL A 4 11.84 -10.64 -2.57
N GLU A 5 11.95 -9.89 -1.47
CA GLU A 5 11.84 -10.43 -0.11
C GLU A 5 10.56 -11.28 0.02
N PRO A 6 10.59 -12.40 0.76
CA PRO A 6 9.42 -13.24 0.91
C PRO A 6 8.27 -12.45 1.55
N ALA A 7 7.03 -12.76 1.20
CA ALA A 7 5.86 -12.07 1.73
C ALA A 7 5.81 -12.05 3.27
N THR A 8 6.36 -13.09 3.90
CA THR A 8 6.47 -13.25 5.35
C THR A 8 7.45 -12.28 6.01
N ALA A 9 8.29 -11.57 5.25
CA ALA A 9 9.12 -10.51 5.78
C ALA A 9 8.31 -9.25 6.14
N PHE A 10 7.06 -9.16 5.67
CA PHE A 10 6.19 -8.01 5.84
C PHE A 10 4.93 -8.36 6.63
N TYR A 11 4.40 -7.38 7.33
CA TYR A 11 3.04 -7.39 7.86
C TYR A 11 2.40 -6.01 7.65
N GLY A 12 1.09 -5.97 7.55
CA GLY A 12 0.32 -4.72 7.46
C GLY A 12 -0.36 -4.40 8.78
N ILE A 13 -0.60 -3.11 9.04
CA ILE A 13 -1.50 -2.64 10.09
C ILE A 13 -2.63 -1.87 9.40
N VAL A 14 -3.88 -2.21 9.72
CA VAL A 14 -5.08 -1.59 9.15
C VAL A 14 -5.97 -0.97 10.21
N GLY A 15 -6.74 0.06 9.85
CA GLY A 15 -7.72 0.71 10.73
C GLY A 15 -7.16 1.62 11.82
N ASN A 16 -5.85 1.88 11.84
CA ASN A 16 -5.22 2.75 12.82
C ASN A 16 -5.31 4.24 12.44
N ILE A 17 -5.59 5.10 13.43
CA ILE A 17 -5.60 6.57 13.29
C ILE A 17 -4.31 7.19 13.83
N ARG A 18 -3.69 6.51 14.80
CA ARG A 18 -2.43 6.91 15.42
C ARG A 18 -1.32 6.01 14.89
N ARG A 19 -0.12 6.56 14.78
CA ARG A 19 1.09 5.80 14.38
C ARG A 19 1.33 4.60 15.30
N GLU A 20 0.99 4.74 16.57
CA GLU A 20 1.03 3.70 17.60
C GLU A 20 -0.38 3.54 18.20
N GLY A 21 -0.85 2.31 18.41
CA GLY A 21 -2.21 2.07 18.90
C GLY A 21 -2.67 0.62 18.76
N PRO A 22 -3.94 0.30 19.07
CA PRO A 22 -4.48 -1.05 18.96
C PRO A 22 -4.32 -1.59 17.53
N GLU A 23 -3.60 -2.70 17.40
CA GLU A 23 -3.11 -3.18 16.11
C GLU A 23 -4.02 -4.27 15.54
N THR A 24 -4.73 -3.95 14.45
CA THR A 24 -5.23 -5.02 13.56
C THR A 24 -4.10 -5.34 12.58
N ARG A 25 -3.34 -6.40 12.89
CA ARG A 25 -2.25 -6.89 12.04
C ARG A 25 -2.79 -7.83 10.97
N ILE A 26 -2.31 -7.67 9.75
CA ILE A 26 -2.55 -8.58 8.64
C ILE A 26 -1.23 -9.16 8.15
N GLN A 27 -1.26 -10.42 7.72
CA GLN A 27 -0.10 -11.14 7.18
C GLN A 27 -0.28 -11.33 5.68
N PHE A 28 0.82 -11.54 4.97
CA PHE A 28 0.82 -11.69 3.52
C PHE A 28 1.30 -13.09 3.09
N SER A 29 0.63 -13.66 2.09
CA SER A 29 1.02 -14.94 1.48
C SER A 29 1.88 -14.74 0.23
N GLU A 30 1.77 -13.58 -0.41
CA GLU A 30 2.40 -13.30 -1.71
C GLU A 30 2.69 -11.81 -1.88
N VAL A 31 3.77 -11.49 -2.58
CA VAL A 31 4.10 -10.15 -3.08
C VAL A 31 4.36 -10.26 -4.56
N ALA A 32 3.65 -9.44 -5.34
CA ALA A 32 3.81 -9.35 -6.78
C ALA A 32 4.16 -7.90 -7.17
N ALA A 33 5.45 -7.65 -7.40
CA ALA A 33 5.89 -6.39 -7.99
C ALA A 33 5.51 -6.33 -9.47
N HIS A 34 5.32 -5.12 -10.02
CA HIS A 34 5.05 -4.98 -11.44
C HIS A 34 6.20 -5.61 -12.27
N PRO A 35 5.92 -6.45 -13.28
CA PRO A 35 6.96 -7.20 -14.01
C PRO A 35 7.98 -6.33 -14.75
N ARG A 36 7.65 -5.05 -14.98
CA ARG A 36 8.52 -4.06 -15.64
C ARG A 36 9.21 -3.11 -14.67
N TYR A 37 9.04 -3.29 -13.36
CA TYR A 37 9.79 -2.54 -12.37
C TYR A 37 11.29 -2.82 -12.53
N GLY A 38 12.10 -1.77 -12.45
CA GLY A 38 13.54 -1.80 -12.70
C GLY A 38 14.26 -0.72 -11.92
N THR A 39 15.16 0.02 -12.57
CA THR A 39 15.85 1.15 -11.95
C THR A 39 15.06 2.45 -12.13
N GLY A 40 14.69 3.12 -11.04
CA GLY A 40 13.98 4.40 -11.07
C GLY A 40 12.55 4.29 -10.56
N SER A 41 11.68 5.24 -10.95
CA SER A 41 10.30 5.34 -10.47
C SER A 41 9.26 4.84 -11.47
N GLU A 42 9.68 4.29 -12.61
CA GLU A 42 8.77 3.70 -13.58
C GLU A 42 8.25 2.35 -13.09
N TYR A 43 6.93 2.14 -13.20
CA TYR A 43 6.27 0.92 -12.73
C TYR A 43 6.50 0.61 -11.25
N ASP A 44 6.75 1.63 -10.43
CA ASP A 44 6.93 1.52 -8.98
C ASP A 44 5.59 1.23 -8.28
N ILE A 45 5.14 -0.02 -8.40
CA ILE A 45 3.92 -0.53 -7.80
C ILE A 45 4.03 -2.04 -7.55
N ALA A 46 3.44 -2.49 -6.44
CA ALA A 46 3.34 -3.90 -6.08
C ALA A 46 1.98 -4.22 -5.45
N VAL A 47 1.59 -5.50 -5.50
CA VAL A 47 0.39 -6.02 -4.86
C VAL A 47 0.79 -7.05 -3.80
N PHE A 48 0.23 -6.90 -2.60
CA PHE A 48 0.40 -7.85 -1.50
C PHE A 48 -0.91 -8.63 -1.34
N ARG A 49 -0.84 -9.97 -1.36
CA ARG A 49 -2.00 -10.82 -1.09
C ARG A 49 -2.04 -11.18 0.38
N THR A 50 -3.13 -10.87 1.06
CA THR A 50 -3.31 -11.24 2.47
C THR A 50 -3.50 -12.75 2.61
N THR A 51 -3.01 -13.31 3.73
CA THR A 51 -3.17 -14.74 4.04
C THR A 51 -4.63 -15.13 4.29
N SER A 52 -5.42 -14.19 4.82
CA SER A 52 -6.86 -14.30 5.05
C SER A 52 -7.58 -13.05 4.57
N PRO A 53 -8.90 -13.12 4.28
CA PRO A 53 -9.70 -11.94 4.03
C PRO A 53 -9.58 -10.93 5.18
N VAL A 54 -9.49 -9.64 4.84
CA VAL A 54 -9.49 -8.55 5.84
C VAL A 54 -10.94 -8.29 6.26
N GLU A 55 -11.18 -8.28 7.58
CA GLU A 55 -12.49 -7.92 8.13
C GLU A 55 -12.75 -6.42 7.94
N MET A 56 -13.76 -6.10 7.14
CA MET A 56 -14.15 -4.73 6.85
C MET A 56 -15.05 -4.17 7.97
N GLY A 57 -15.01 -2.87 8.18
CA GLY A 57 -15.83 -2.17 9.17
C GLY A 57 -15.66 -0.67 9.09
N ASP A 58 -16.14 0.06 10.10
CA ASP A 58 -16.17 1.53 10.09
C ASP A 58 -14.79 2.18 9.91
N ARG A 59 -13.71 1.50 10.34
CA ARG A 59 -12.33 1.98 10.22
C ARG A 59 -11.51 1.29 9.12
N ILE A 60 -12.04 0.22 8.52
CA ILE A 60 -11.33 -0.59 7.52
C ILE A 60 -12.24 -0.71 6.30
N GLN A 61 -11.92 0.07 5.26
CA GLN A 61 -12.64 0.10 4.00
C GLN A 61 -11.66 0.15 2.83
N ALA A 62 -12.05 -0.42 1.70
CA ALA A 62 -11.25 -0.38 0.47
C ALA A 62 -11.39 0.97 -0.24
N ILE A 63 -10.30 1.43 -0.87
CA ILE A 63 -10.34 2.56 -1.80
C ILE A 63 -10.80 2.12 -3.18
N CYS A 64 -11.43 3.01 -3.94
CA CYS A 64 -11.83 2.74 -5.32
C CYS A 64 -10.61 2.75 -6.26
N LEU A 65 -10.55 1.80 -7.19
CA LEU A 65 -9.58 1.84 -8.28
C LEU A 65 -10.00 2.86 -9.36
N PRO A 66 -9.05 3.58 -9.97
CA PRO A 66 -9.34 4.39 -11.14
C PRO A 66 -9.75 3.51 -12.33
N ARG A 67 -10.59 4.04 -13.22
CA ARG A 67 -10.84 3.41 -14.53
C ARG A 67 -9.63 3.64 -15.42
N ALA A 68 -9.30 2.66 -16.26
CA ALA A 68 -8.24 2.80 -17.26
C ALA A 68 -8.49 4.03 -18.14
N GLY A 69 -7.44 4.81 -18.38
CA GLY A 69 -7.50 6.03 -19.20
C GLY A 69 -8.23 7.22 -18.56
N ARG A 70 -8.60 7.15 -17.28
CA ARG A 70 -9.14 8.31 -16.57
C ARG A 70 -8.04 9.38 -16.44
N ASP A 71 -8.39 10.60 -16.85
CA ASP A 71 -7.58 11.79 -16.67
C ASP A 71 -7.79 12.39 -15.26
N PHE A 72 -6.70 12.85 -14.65
CA PHE A 72 -6.66 13.47 -13.33
C PHE A 72 -5.99 14.85 -13.35
N ASP A 73 -5.76 15.42 -14.53
CA ASP A 73 -5.18 16.76 -14.66
C ASP A 73 -6.06 17.82 -13.99
N PHE A 74 -5.40 18.74 -13.29
CA PHE A 74 -6.03 19.85 -12.53
C PHE A 74 -7.05 19.41 -11.46
N VAL A 75 -6.98 18.16 -10.98
CA VAL A 75 -7.82 17.67 -9.88
C VAL A 75 -7.09 17.85 -8.54
N TYR A 76 -7.82 18.33 -7.53
CA TYR A 76 -7.31 18.35 -6.16
C TYR A 76 -7.16 16.94 -5.61
N VAL A 77 -5.97 16.63 -5.07
CA VAL A 77 -5.66 15.36 -4.43
C VAL A 77 -5.34 15.57 -2.95
N GLN A 78 -5.54 14.52 -2.15
CA GLN A 78 -5.18 14.52 -0.75
C GLN A 78 -4.17 13.39 -0.48
N ALA A 79 -3.03 13.75 0.08
CA ALA A 79 -2.02 12.81 0.58
C ALA A 79 -2.08 12.78 2.11
N MET A 80 -1.93 11.60 2.71
CA MET A 80 -2.05 11.40 4.16
C MET A 80 -1.02 10.36 4.61
N GLY A 81 -0.53 10.49 5.85
CA GLY A 81 0.40 9.53 6.46
C GLY A 81 0.98 10.04 7.78
N TRP A 82 1.76 9.19 8.46
CA TRP A 82 2.46 9.53 9.72
C TRP A 82 3.98 9.74 9.54
N GLY A 83 4.43 9.85 8.29
CA GLY A 83 5.84 10.04 7.92
C GLY A 83 6.22 11.52 7.75
N ALA A 84 7.45 11.76 7.28
CA ALA A 84 7.94 13.10 7.01
C ALA A 84 7.09 13.79 5.93
N THR A 85 6.60 14.99 6.23
CA THR A 85 5.82 15.82 5.29
C THR A 85 6.69 16.76 4.46
N SER A 86 8.01 16.70 4.66
CA SER A 86 9.03 17.41 3.89
C SER A 86 10.28 16.56 3.87
N ASN A 87 11.10 16.67 2.83
CA ASN A 87 12.46 16.12 2.89
C ASN A 87 13.19 16.80 4.05
N GLY A 88 13.59 16.02 5.05
CA GLY A 88 14.63 16.44 5.97
C GLY A 88 15.91 16.67 5.18
N THR A 89 16.60 17.78 5.43
CA THR A 89 17.95 18.04 4.92
C THR A 89 18.92 16.93 5.28
#